data_AF-A0A7V5E7X8-F1
#
_entry.id   AF-A0A7V5E7X8-F1
#
_cell.length_a   1.000
_cell.length_b   1.000
_cell.length_c   1.000
_cell.angle_alpha   90.00
_cell.angle_beta   90.00
_cell.angle_gamma   90.00
#
_symmetry.space_group_name_H-M   'P 1'
#
loop_
_entity.id
_entity.type
_entity.pdbx_description
1 polymer ?
#
loop_
_entity_poly.entity_id
_entity_poly.type
_entity_poly.pdbx_seq_one_letter_code
_entity_poly.pdbx_strand_id
1 'polypeptide(L)'
;MADFSRKKWIFALSLVFLFFVFGDSEHKVSALDKSAYKALRTFNEVLDIIEKNYVEPVDTNDLIKGAINGMVKTLDPHSSYMTAEMYKELEVDTKGSFGGIGIEIAIQNNILT
;
A
#
# COMPACT_ATOMS: atom_id res chain seq x y z
N MET A 1 39.85 -45.87 37.89
CA MET A 1 39.45 -45.96 36.46
C MET A 1 38.06 -45.35 36.21
N ALA A 2 37.79 -44.08 36.54
CA ALA A 2 36.45 -43.47 36.38
C ALA A 2 36.44 -42.04 35.80
N ASP A 3 37.60 -41.44 35.51
CA ASP A 3 37.69 -40.04 35.04
C ASP A 3 37.47 -39.88 33.52
N PHE A 4 37.90 -40.88 32.74
CA PHE A 4 37.92 -40.80 31.26
C PHE A 4 36.53 -40.78 30.61
N SER A 5 35.52 -41.38 31.25
CA SER A 5 34.14 -41.41 30.73
C SER A 5 33.41 -40.06 30.91
N ARG A 6 33.69 -39.35 32.01
CA ARG A 6 33.04 -38.07 32.34
C ARG A 6 33.47 -36.94 31.40
N LYS A 7 34.75 -36.87 31.04
CA LYS A 7 35.26 -35.85 30.11
C LYS A 7 34.72 -36.01 28.68
N LYS A 8 34.52 -37.27 28.23
CA LYS A 8 33.88 -37.55 26.93
C LYS A 8 32.42 -37.13 26.89
N TRP A 9 31.69 -37.33 27.99
CA TRP A 9 30.31 -36.86 28.13
C TRP A 9 30.20 -35.33 28.18
N ILE A 10 31.12 -34.65 28.86
CA ILE A 10 31.16 -33.18 28.92
C ILE A 10 31.46 -32.59 27.53
N PHE A 11 32.38 -33.19 26.77
CA PHE A 11 32.65 -32.79 25.39
C PHE A 11 31.46 -33.06 24.45
N ALA A 12 30.79 -34.20 24.59
CA ALA A 12 29.58 -34.50 23.82
C ALA A 12 28.44 -33.52 24.13
N LEU A 13 28.24 -33.17 25.40
CA LEU A 13 27.22 -32.21 25.84
C LEU A 13 27.52 -30.80 25.33
N SER A 14 28.80 -30.40 25.33
CA SER A 14 29.25 -29.13 24.77
C SER A 14 29.06 -29.05 23.25
N LEU A 15 29.25 -30.17 22.54
CA LEU A 15 29.05 -30.24 21.10
C LEU A 15 27.56 -30.21 20.72
N VAL A 16 26.69 -30.82 21.54
CA VAL A 16 25.23 -30.71 21.42
C VAL A 16 24.73 -29.30 21.75
N PHE A 17 25.31 -28.65 22.77
CA PHE A 17 24.99 -27.26 23.08
C PHE A 17 25.43 -26.30 21.97
N LEU A 18 26.59 -26.55 21.36
CA LEU A 18 27.04 -25.80 20.19
C LEU A 18 26.12 -26.04 18.99
N PHE A 19 25.66 -27.28 18.78
CA PHE A 19 24.64 -27.59 17.77
C PHE A 19 23.28 -26.98 18.06
N PHE A 20 22.93 -26.72 19.32
CA PHE A 20 21.68 -26.05 19.69
C PHE A 20 21.77 -24.52 19.53
N VAL A 21 22.96 -23.94 19.73
CA VAL A 21 23.22 -22.50 19.53
C VAL A 21 23.40 -22.16 18.05
N PHE A 22 23.94 -23.08 17.24
CA PHE A 22 24.21 -22.87 15.81
C PHE A 22 23.30 -23.65 14.85
N GLY A 23 22.50 -24.60 15.34
CA GLY A 23 21.63 -25.45 14.53
C GLY A 23 20.27 -24.82 14.29
N ASP A 24 20.14 -24.27 13.09
CA ASP A 24 18.88 -24.07 12.36
C ASP A 24 17.78 -23.27 13.07
N SER A 25 18.06 -21.97 13.20
CA SER A 25 17.01 -20.96 12.97
C SER A 25 16.65 -20.95 11.47
N GLU A 26 15.91 -21.95 11.02
CA GLU A 26 15.10 -21.84 9.79
C GLU A 26 13.98 -20.81 10.06
N HIS A 27 14.35 -19.53 10.04
CA HIS A 27 13.39 -18.47 9.82
C HIS A 27 12.84 -18.67 8.40
N LYS A 28 11.73 -19.40 8.29
CA LYS A 28 10.87 -19.39 7.12
C LYS A 28 10.39 -17.95 6.93
N VAL A 29 11.19 -17.18 6.20
CA VAL A 29 10.85 -15.80 5.83
C VAL A 29 9.59 -15.92 4.99
N SER A 30 8.51 -15.39 5.55
CA SER A 30 7.14 -15.52 5.08
C SER A 30 7.05 -15.38 3.56
N ALA A 31 6.60 -16.43 2.87
CA ALA A 31 6.39 -16.44 1.41
C ALA A 31 5.37 -15.39 0.93
N LEU A 32 4.67 -14.72 1.86
CA LEU A 32 3.79 -13.57 1.59
C LEU A 32 4.55 -12.35 1.04
N ASP A 33 5.84 -12.18 1.36
CA ASP A 33 6.59 -10.96 1.00
C ASP A 33 7.07 -10.99 -0.47
N LYS A 34 7.47 -12.15 -0.98
CA LYS A 34 8.07 -12.25 -2.32
C LYS A 34 7.09 -11.94 -3.46
N SER A 35 5.81 -12.31 -3.30
CA SER A 35 4.78 -12.07 -4.32
C SER A 35 4.32 -10.62 -4.31
N ALA A 36 4.06 -10.04 -3.13
CA ALA A 36 3.67 -8.64 -2.97
C ALA A 36 4.79 -7.70 -3.47
N TYR A 37 6.03 -7.97 -3.09
CA TYR A 37 7.19 -7.20 -3.57
C TYR A 37 7.32 -7.26 -5.10
N LYS A 38 7.09 -8.43 -5.72
CA LYS A 38 7.10 -8.57 -7.18
C LYS A 38 5.99 -7.75 -7.85
N ALA A 39 4.80 -7.73 -7.27
CA ALA A 39 3.68 -6.93 -7.77
C ALA A 39 3.98 -5.42 -7.70
N LEU A 40 4.53 -4.95 -6.56
CA LEU A 40 4.95 -3.55 -6.40
C LEU A 40 6.05 -3.16 -7.38
N ARG A 41 7.02 -4.05 -7.62
CA ARG A 41 8.05 -3.83 -8.64
C ARG A 41 7.45 -3.67 -10.03
N THR A 42 6.52 -4.55 -10.40
CA THR A 42 5.84 -4.48 -11.70
C THR A 42 5.05 -3.18 -11.85
N PHE A 43 4.36 -2.76 -10.79
CA PHE A 43 3.65 -1.49 -10.75
C PHE A 43 4.59 -0.29 -10.96
N ASN A 44 5.73 -0.26 -10.26
CA ASN A 44 6.72 0.81 -10.42
C ASN A 44 7.33 0.84 -11.83
N GLU A 45 7.59 -0.33 -12.43
CA GLU A 45 8.10 -0.41 -13.80
C GLU A 45 7.10 0.18 -14.81
N VAL A 46 5.79 -0.08 -14.63
CA VAL A 46 4.74 0.51 -15.48
C VAL A 46 4.67 2.03 -15.29
N LEU A 47 4.73 2.51 -14.04
CA LEU A 47 4.69 3.94 -13.74
C LEU A 47 5.87 4.67 -14.40
N ASP A 48 7.08 4.13 -14.29
CA ASP A 48 8.30 4.68 -14.89
C ASP A 48 8.24 4.72 -16.42
N ILE A 49 7.64 3.69 -17.05
CA ILE A 49 7.42 3.66 -18.49
C ILE A 49 6.47 4.79 -18.92
N ILE A 50 5.39 5.01 -18.17
CA ILE A 50 4.43 6.08 -18.48
C ILE A 50 5.11 7.44 -18.35
N GLU A 51 5.79 7.71 -17.23
CA GLU A 51 6.46 8.98 -17.00
C GLU A 51 7.51 9.33 -18.06
N LYS A 52 8.24 8.33 -18.56
CA LYS A 52 9.33 8.54 -19.54
C LYS A 52 8.88 8.58 -21.00
N ASN A 53 7.83 7.83 -21.35
CA ASN A 53 7.46 7.60 -22.75
C ASN A 53 6.14 8.26 -23.14
N TYR A 54 5.41 8.87 -22.20
CA TYR A 54 4.18 9.58 -22.54
C TYR A 54 4.49 10.91 -23.26
N VAL A 55 3.58 11.28 -24.16
CA VAL A 55 3.75 12.42 -25.08
C VAL A 55 3.73 13.78 -24.36
N GLU A 56 3.05 13.84 -23.22
CA GLU A 56 2.86 15.03 -22.40
C GLU A 56 3.46 14.83 -21.00
N PRO A 57 3.83 15.91 -20.28
CA PRO A 57 4.21 15.80 -18.89
C PRO A 57 3.03 15.29 -18.06
N VAL A 58 3.27 14.24 -17.26
CA VAL A 58 2.27 13.62 -16.39
C VAL A 58 2.57 13.94 -14.93
N ASP A 59 1.53 14.16 -14.12
CA ASP A 59 1.66 14.25 -12.66
C ASP A 59 1.55 12.86 -12.04
N THR A 60 2.63 12.41 -11.39
CA THR A 60 2.69 11.13 -10.68
C THR A 60 1.58 10.99 -9.64
N ASN A 61 1.19 12.07 -8.96
CA ASN A 61 0.11 12.02 -7.97
C ASN A 61 -1.23 11.65 -8.60
N ASP A 62 -1.51 12.17 -9.79
CA ASP A 62 -2.76 11.90 -10.49
C ASP A 62 -2.78 10.48 -11.07
N LEU A 63 -1.64 9.98 -11.54
CA LEU A 63 -1.49 8.58 -11.92
C LEU A 63 -1.73 7.63 -10.74
N ILE A 64 -1.18 7.93 -9.56
CA ILE A 64 -1.39 7.12 -8.35
C ILE A 64 -2.85 7.18 -7.90
N LYS A 65 -3.48 8.35 -7.85
CA LYS A 65 -4.92 8.48 -7.54
C LYS A 65 -5.76 7.66 -8.52
N GLY A 66 -5.45 7.74 -9.82
CA GLY A 66 -6.10 6.95 -10.86
C GLY A 66 -5.94 5.44 -10.66
N ALA A 67 -4.73 5.00 -10.33
CA ALA A 67 -4.45 3.60 -10.01
C ALA A 67 -5.24 3.11 -8.79
N ILE A 68 -5.28 3.89 -7.70
CA ILE A 68 -6.07 3.57 -6.50
C ILE A 68 -7.56 3.47 -6.85
N ASN A 69 -8.11 4.43 -7.59
CA ASN A 69 -9.49 4.38 -8.05
C ASN A 69 -9.78 3.12 -8.88
N GLY A 70 -8.89 2.73 -9.79
CA GLY A 70 -9.01 1.50 -10.57
C GLY A 70 -8.97 0.23 -9.71
N MET A 71 -8.07 0.17 -8.72
CA MET A 71 -7.98 -0.95 -7.79
C MET A 71 -9.25 -1.09 -6.96
N VAL A 72 -9.77 0.00 -6.40
CA VAL A 72 -10.98 -0.01 -5.56
C VAL A 72 -12.22 -0.39 -6.38
N LYS A 73 -12.32 0.10 -7.62
CA LYS A 73 -13.41 -0.28 -8.55
C LYS A 73 -13.40 -1.77 -8.92
N THR A 74 -12.27 -2.45 -8.78
CA THR A 74 -12.14 -3.89 -9.04
C THR A 74 -12.67 -4.73 -7.87
N LEU A 75 -12.74 -4.16 -6.66
CA LEU A 75 -13.20 -4.86 -5.46
C LEU A 75 -14.71 -5.10 -5.51
N ASP A 76 -15.49 -4.03 -5.73
CA ASP A 76 -16.92 -4.10 -5.95
C ASP A 76 -17.45 -2.83 -6.68
N PRO A 77 -18.65 -2.87 -7.27
CA PRO A 77 -19.23 -1.74 -8.02
C PRO A 77 -19.64 -0.52 -7.19
N HIS A 78 -19.73 -0.66 -5.87
CA HIS A 78 -20.16 0.38 -4.92
C HIS A 78 -18.99 0.98 -4.13
N SER A 79 -17.81 0.37 -4.19
CA SER A 79 -16.59 0.83 -3.58
C SER A 79 -15.97 1.94 -4.43
N SER A 80 -15.73 3.09 -3.80
CA SER A 80 -15.06 4.24 -4.40
C SER A 80 -13.98 4.76 -3.48
N TYR A 81 -12.84 5.16 -4.05
CA TYR A 81 -11.83 5.91 -3.30
C TYR A 81 -12.16 7.40 -3.35
N MET A 82 -12.20 8.03 -2.18
CA MET A 82 -12.54 9.44 -2.04
C MET A 82 -11.26 10.26 -1.83
N THR A 83 -11.00 11.22 -2.71
CA THR A 83 -9.90 12.17 -2.52
C THR A 83 -10.23 13.13 -1.37
N ALA A 84 -9.22 13.80 -0.82
CA ALA A 84 -9.44 14.80 0.22
C ALA A 84 -10.37 15.94 -0.22
N GLU A 85 -10.30 16.32 -1.50
CA GLU A 85 -11.17 17.33 -2.12
C GLU A 85 -12.63 16.86 -2.16
N MET A 86 -12.87 15.65 -2.69
CA MET A 86 -14.20 15.04 -2.76
C MET A 86 -14.81 14.84 -1.37
N TYR A 87 -13.99 14.42 -0.39
CA TYR A 87 -14.44 14.28 0.99
C TYR A 87 -14.89 15.63 1.57
N LYS A 88 -14.13 16.69 1.30
CA LYS A 88 -14.45 18.04 1.76
C LYS A 88 -15.72 18.58 1.12
N GLU A 89 -15.94 18.33 -0.18
CA GLU A 89 -17.17 18.68 -0.88
C GLU A 89 -18.38 17.93 -0.30
N LEU A 90 -18.24 16.63 -0.08
CA LEU A 90 -19.26 15.82 0.59
C LEU A 90 -19.54 16.32 2.02
N GLU A 91 -18.52 16.78 2.74
CA GLU A 91 -18.67 17.38 4.07
C GLU A 91 -19.45 18.71 4.00
N VAL A 92 -19.23 19.52 2.97
CA VAL A 92 -19.99 20.76 2.72
C VAL A 92 -21.46 20.45 2.43
N ASP A 93 -21.72 19.49 1.53
CA ASP A 93 -23.08 19.06 1.16
C ASP A 93 -23.84 18.50 2.36
N THR A 94 -23.20 17.64 3.17
CA THR A 94 -23.81 17.00 4.34
C THR A 94 -24.03 17.97 5.49
N LYS A 95 -23.14 18.95 5.67
CA LYS A 95 -23.33 20.01 6.68
C LYS A 95 -24.34 21.08 6.23
N GLY A 96 -24.73 21.09 4.95
CA GLY A 96 -25.59 22.13 4.38
C GLY A 96 -24.96 23.52 4.43
N SER A 97 -23.65 23.61 4.65
CA SER A 97 -22.93 24.87 4.78
C SER A 97 -22.34 25.27 3.44
N PHE A 98 -23.21 25.59 2.47
CA PHE A 98 -22.81 26.26 1.25
C PHE A 98 -22.24 27.62 1.64
N GLY A 99 -20.91 27.78 1.64
CA GLY A 99 -20.22 29.04 1.84
C GLY A 99 -20.41 29.98 0.64
N GLY A 100 -21.66 30.21 0.23
CA GLY A 100 -22.06 31.05 -0.88
C GLY A 100 -22.93 32.21 -0.39
N ILE A 101 -22.95 33.30 -1.15
CA ILE A 101 -23.70 34.53 -0.86
C ILE A 101 -25.24 34.31 -0.92
N GLY A 102 -25.70 33.10 -1.27
CA GLY A 102 -27.12 32.79 -1.45
C GLY A 102 -27.70 33.38 -2.73
N ILE A 103 -26.90 33.42 -3.82
CA ILE A 103 -27.36 33.90 -5.12
C ILE A 103 -27.94 32.70 -5.87
N GLU A 104 -29.27 32.67 -5.99
CA GLU A 104 -29.99 31.76 -6.88
C GLU A 104 -30.02 32.39 -8.27
N ILE A 105 -29.42 31.72 -9.27
CA ILE A 105 -29.41 32.20 -10.65
C ILE A 105 -30.55 31.52 -11.41
N ALA A 106 -31.57 32.29 -11.79
CA ALA A 106 -32.67 31.87 -12.63
C ALA A 106 -32.55 32.48 -14.04
N ILE A 107 -32.80 31.66 -15.06
CA ILE A 107 -32.86 32.15 -16.43
C ILE A 107 -34.27 32.63 -16.70
N GLN A 108 -34.47 33.95 -16.71
CA GLN A 108 -35.71 34.56 -17.17
C GLN A 108 -35.44 35.34 -18.45
N ASN A 109 -36.15 34.98 -19.52
CA ASN A 109 -36.07 35.67 -20.82
C ASN A 109 -34.65 35.80 -21.39
N ASN A 110 -33.85 34.74 -21.33
CA ASN A 110 -32.48 34.70 -21.86
C ASN A 110 -31.46 35.61 -21.14
N ILE A 111 -31.80 36.09 -19.93
CA ILE A 111 -30.91 36.88 -19.07
C ILE A 111 -30.60 36.05 -17.80
N LEU A 112 -29.33 36.00 -17.41
CA LEU A 112 -28.90 35.43 -16.13
C LEU A 112 -29.31 36.41 -15.02
N THR A 113 -30.23 36.01 -14.14
CA THR A 113 -30.72 36.86 -13.05
C THR A 113 -30.59 36.14 -11.73
#